data_AF-M8DXA8-F1
#
_entry.id   AF-M8DXA8-F1
#
_cell.length_a   1.000
_cell.length_b   1.000
_cell.length_c   1.000
_cell.angle_alpha   90.00
_cell.angle_beta   90.00
_cell.angle_gamma   90.00
#
_symmetry.space_group_name_H-M   'P 1'
#
loop_
_entity.id
_entity.type
_entity.pdbx_description
1 polymer ?
#
loop_
_entity_poly.entity_id
_entity_poly.type
_entity_poly.pdbx_seq_one_letter_code
_entity_poly.pdbx_strand_id
1 'polypeptide(L)'
;MKCWKSKLLAATLVIGLAVPSAALAMESRSDGLSPQTKQQQEHGEHGGGHGEHYKMKRLHHSHMGVHRQMYLTLLAEKYTPESAEEWKAALAERKRLKEAYRAQKAKQQNDAGQHQEHKEAMHALKEKYRDTHKEFHAAIESGDAAKIKSVLPKLLAEVKEGNKLLAKKLEEKKN
;
A
#
# COMPACT_ATOMS: atom_id res chain seq x y z
N MET A 1 -4.01 -38.42 22.73
CA MET A 1 -2.91 -38.05 23.66
C MET A 1 -1.59 -38.08 22.92
N LYS A 2 -0.88 -36.94 22.86
CA LYS A 2 0.58 -36.82 22.69
C LYS A 2 0.91 -35.32 22.72
N CYS A 3 1.28 -34.87 23.92
CA CYS A 3 1.74 -33.53 24.25
C CYS A 3 3.23 -33.42 23.94
N TRP A 4 3.70 -32.49 23.11
CA TRP A 4 5.11 -32.02 23.11
C TRP A 4 5.09 -30.51 22.79
N LYS A 5 5.01 -29.66 23.81
CA LYS A 5 6.11 -29.05 24.59
C LYS A 5 6.87 -27.96 23.84
N SER A 6 6.61 -26.75 24.33
CA SER A 6 7.18 -25.43 24.07
C SER A 6 8.70 -25.39 24.03
N LYS A 7 9.23 -24.54 23.14
CA LYS A 7 10.53 -23.87 23.31
C LYS A 7 10.38 -22.40 22.96
N LEU A 8 10.19 -21.59 24.01
CA LEU A 8 10.44 -20.16 24.02
C LEU A 8 11.94 -19.94 23.81
N LEU A 9 12.31 -19.08 22.85
CA LEU A 9 13.62 -18.43 22.83
C LEU A 9 13.39 -16.93 22.97
N ALA A 10 13.72 -16.45 24.17
CA ALA A 10 13.83 -15.03 24.47
C ALA A 10 15.12 -14.50 23.81
N ALA A 11 14.98 -13.58 22.86
CA ALA A 11 16.09 -12.81 22.33
C ALA A 11 15.92 -11.36 22.78
N THR A 12 16.65 -10.98 23.82
CA THR A 12 16.81 -9.60 24.30
C THR A 12 17.65 -8.82 23.30
N LEU A 13 17.04 -7.92 22.53
CA LEU A 13 17.76 -6.98 21.67
C LEU A 13 17.96 -5.66 22.43
N VAL A 14 19.22 -5.34 22.72
CA VAL A 14 19.63 -4.08 23.37
C VAL A 14 19.51 -2.94 22.35
N ILE A 15 18.80 -1.87 22.75
CA ILE A 15 18.63 -0.63 21.99
C ILE A 15 19.86 0.25 22.23
N GLY A 16 20.68 0.47 21.19
CA GLY A 16 21.73 1.48 21.16
C GLY A 16 21.32 2.65 20.27
N LEU A 17 20.94 3.77 20.88
CA LEU A 17 20.72 5.06 20.23
C LEU A 17 22.07 5.76 20.02
N ALA A 18 22.43 6.05 18.78
CA ALA A 18 23.43 7.06 18.46
C ALA A 18 22.88 7.92 17.32
N VAL A 19 22.44 9.14 17.64
CA VAL A 19 22.03 10.16 16.68
C VAL A 19 23.17 11.17 16.57
N PRO A 20 23.81 11.33 15.40
CA PRO A 20 24.57 12.52 15.09
C PRO A 20 23.62 13.60 14.55
N SER A 21 23.36 14.60 15.38
CA SER A 21 22.77 15.88 14.98
C SER A 21 23.71 16.60 14.02
N ALA A 22 23.30 16.77 12.76
CA ALA A 22 23.88 17.76 11.86
C ALA A 22 22.80 18.81 11.56
N ALA A 23 22.92 19.94 12.25
CA ALA A 23 22.22 21.16 11.91
C ALA A 23 22.88 21.76 10.65
N LEU A 24 22.10 22.03 9.62
CA LEU A 24 22.41 23.08 8.66
C LEU A 24 21.22 24.04 8.59
N ALA A 25 21.47 25.21 9.14
CA ALA A 25 20.69 26.43 9.02
C ALA A 25 21.09 27.17 7.73
N MET A 26 20.33 28.23 7.44
CA MET A 26 20.59 29.33 6.49
C MET A 26 20.40 29.00 4.99
N GLU A 27 19.85 29.90 4.17
CA GLU A 27 19.30 31.23 4.38
C GLU A 27 18.46 31.57 3.13
N SER A 28 17.34 32.23 3.38
CA SER A 28 16.50 32.96 2.44
C SER A 28 17.24 34.12 1.76
N ARG A 29 16.91 34.40 0.50
CA ARG A 29 16.72 35.75 -0.12
C ARG A 29 16.45 35.52 -1.61
N SER A 30 15.23 35.72 -2.10
CA SER A 30 14.47 36.97 -2.29
C SER A 30 14.97 37.85 -3.44
N ASP A 31 13.97 38.27 -4.21
CA ASP A 31 13.89 39.45 -5.06
C ASP A 31 14.39 39.39 -6.51
N GLY A 32 13.48 39.75 -7.42
CA GLY A 32 13.82 40.06 -8.80
C GLY A 32 12.65 39.98 -9.78
N LEU A 33 11.55 40.70 -9.54
CA LEU A 33 10.50 40.96 -10.53
C LEU A 33 10.97 41.93 -11.63
N SER A 34 10.37 41.77 -12.82
CA SER A 34 10.11 42.77 -13.89
C SER A 34 10.98 42.69 -15.18
N PRO A 35 10.54 43.26 -16.34
CA PRO A 35 9.44 42.76 -17.18
C PRO A 35 9.81 42.65 -18.69
N GLN A 36 8.94 41.94 -19.44
CA GLN A 36 8.63 42.08 -20.87
C GLN A 36 9.76 42.13 -21.92
N THR A 37 9.77 41.13 -22.80
CA THR A 37 10.05 41.36 -24.23
C THR A 37 9.09 40.54 -25.08
N LYS A 38 8.27 41.26 -25.87
CA LYS A 38 7.49 40.70 -26.98
C LYS A 38 8.47 40.18 -28.03
N GLN A 39 8.36 38.91 -28.38
CA GLN A 39 8.59 38.48 -29.76
C GLN A 39 7.40 37.61 -30.18
N GLN A 40 6.62 38.17 -31.10
CA GLN A 40 5.74 37.41 -31.97
C GLN A 40 6.60 36.40 -32.71
N GLN A 41 6.26 35.12 -32.58
CA GLN A 41 6.61 34.13 -33.57
C GLN A 41 5.32 33.40 -33.92
N GLU A 42 4.80 33.75 -35.09
CA GLU A 42 3.78 32.98 -35.78
C GLU A 42 4.24 31.53 -35.86
N HIS A 43 3.41 30.63 -35.32
CA HIS A 43 3.47 29.20 -35.61
C HIS A 43 2.09 28.77 -36.04
N GLY A 44 2.07 28.15 -37.20
CA GLY A 44 0.89 27.82 -37.96
C GLY A 44 -0.13 27.01 -37.19
N GLU A 45 -1.36 27.29 -37.58
CA GLU A 45 -2.52 26.41 -37.52
C GLU A 45 -2.12 24.93 -37.66
N HIS A 46 -2.07 24.22 -36.52
CA HIS A 46 -2.12 22.76 -36.47
C HIS A 46 -3.32 22.37 -35.61
N GLY A 47 -4.49 22.33 -36.25
CA GLY A 47 -5.59 21.50 -35.77
C GLY A 47 -5.18 20.03 -35.86
N GLY A 48 -5.19 19.33 -34.72
CA GLY A 48 -4.95 17.88 -34.72
C GLY A 48 -4.56 17.30 -33.36
N GLY A 49 -5.56 16.88 -32.59
CA GLY A 49 -5.41 15.75 -31.66
C GLY A 49 -4.78 16.05 -30.30
N HIS A 50 -5.63 16.38 -29.32
CA HIS A 50 -5.37 16.20 -27.89
C HIS A 50 -5.19 14.70 -27.52
N GLY A 51 -4.11 14.05 -27.96
CA GLY A 51 -3.95 12.59 -27.90
C GLY A 51 -2.85 12.02 -27.00
N GLU A 52 -1.88 12.82 -26.51
CA GLU A 52 -0.60 12.26 -26.04
C GLU A 52 -0.08 12.87 -24.72
N HIS A 53 -0.97 13.20 -23.75
CA HIS A 53 -0.53 13.74 -22.44
C HIS A 53 -1.04 12.97 -21.21
N TYR A 54 -1.34 11.67 -21.33
CA TYR A 54 -1.87 10.84 -20.22
C TYR A 54 -1.15 9.51 -19.96
N LYS A 55 0.07 9.30 -20.46
CA LYS A 55 0.77 8.01 -20.28
C LYS A 55 1.80 7.94 -19.14
N MET A 56 2.19 9.05 -18.49
CA MET A 56 3.30 9.02 -17.50
C MET A 56 2.90 9.08 -15.99
N LYS A 57 1.63 8.96 -15.60
CA LYS A 57 1.22 8.97 -14.17
C LYS A 57 0.92 7.58 -13.56
N ARG A 58 1.57 6.50 -14.03
CA ARG A 58 1.28 5.12 -13.56
C ARG A 58 2.38 4.41 -12.76
N LEU A 59 3.42 5.10 -12.28
CA LEU A 59 4.53 4.44 -11.57
C LEU A 59 4.62 4.67 -10.06
N HIS A 60 3.85 5.60 -9.47
CA HIS A 60 4.01 5.97 -8.06
C HIS A 60 3.18 5.15 -7.05
N HIS A 61 2.42 4.14 -7.47
CA HIS A 61 1.50 3.40 -6.57
C HIS A 61 2.13 2.20 -5.83
N SER A 62 3.40 1.89 -6.07
CA SER A 62 4.02 0.66 -5.52
C SER A 62 4.57 0.80 -4.10
N HIS A 63 4.85 2.01 -3.62
CA HIS A 63 5.54 2.24 -2.33
C HIS A 63 4.59 2.42 -1.13
N MET A 64 3.32 2.70 -1.36
CA MET A 64 2.32 2.85 -0.28
C MET A 64 2.02 1.52 0.46
N GLY A 65 2.50 0.39 -0.06
CA GLY A 65 2.25 -0.94 0.54
C GLY A 65 2.97 -1.17 1.86
N VAL A 66 4.25 -0.79 1.96
CA VAL A 66 5.07 -1.07 3.15
C VAL A 66 4.66 -0.17 4.31
N HIS A 67 4.48 1.13 4.06
CA HIS A 67 4.01 2.07 5.08
C HIS A 67 2.62 1.70 5.62
N ARG A 68 1.69 1.29 4.74
CA ARG A 68 0.36 0.84 5.16
C ARG A 68 0.44 -0.43 6.02
N GLN A 69 1.29 -1.39 5.66
CA GLN A 69 1.50 -2.62 6.44
C GLN A 69 2.07 -2.31 7.83
N MET A 70 3.11 -1.49 7.89
CA MET A 70 3.71 -1.05 9.15
C MET A 70 2.66 -0.35 10.03
N TYR A 71 1.92 0.60 9.44
CA TYR A 71 0.88 1.34 10.13
C TYR A 71 -0.21 0.44 10.72
N LEU A 72 -0.76 -0.49 9.93
CA LEU A 72 -1.77 -1.45 10.42
C LEU A 72 -1.22 -2.37 11.51
N THR A 73 0.05 -2.76 11.43
CA THR A 73 0.68 -3.60 12.45
C THR A 73 0.79 -2.84 13.77
N LEU A 74 1.27 -1.58 13.74
CA LEU A 74 1.36 -0.73 14.93
C LEU A 74 -0.01 -0.48 15.55
N LEU A 75 -1.04 -0.25 14.74
CA LEU A 75 -2.41 -0.09 15.23
C LEU A 75 -2.94 -1.37 15.86
N ALA A 76 -2.67 -2.53 15.26
CA ALA A 76 -3.08 -3.81 15.82
C ALA A 76 -2.41 -4.07 17.17
N GLU A 77 -1.12 -3.81 17.29
CA GLU A 77 -0.38 -3.94 18.56
C GLU A 77 -0.91 -2.98 19.64
N LYS A 78 -1.27 -1.75 19.25
CA LYS A 78 -1.76 -0.74 20.18
C LYS A 78 -3.20 -0.96 20.65
N TYR A 79 -4.11 -1.34 19.74
CA TYR A 79 -5.55 -1.34 20.01
C TYR A 79 -6.17 -2.75 20.12
N THR A 80 -5.58 -3.75 19.49
CA THR A 80 -6.07 -5.14 19.46
C THR A 80 -4.92 -6.14 19.63
N PRO A 81 -4.16 -6.09 20.75
CA PRO A 81 -2.96 -6.91 20.95
C PRO A 81 -3.24 -8.40 20.84
N GLU A 82 -4.46 -8.84 21.18
CA GLU A 82 -4.92 -10.22 21.04
C GLU A 82 -4.90 -10.74 19.59
N SER A 83 -5.03 -9.84 18.61
CA SER A 83 -5.05 -10.17 17.17
C SER A 83 -3.79 -9.69 16.43
N ALA A 84 -2.82 -9.10 17.13
CA ALA A 84 -1.62 -8.53 16.51
C ALA A 84 -0.81 -9.60 15.75
N GLU A 85 -0.70 -10.81 16.30
CA GLU A 85 -0.02 -11.93 15.62
C GLU A 85 -0.80 -12.41 14.39
N GLU A 86 -2.13 -12.41 14.43
CA GLU A 86 -2.95 -12.71 13.24
C GLU A 86 -2.76 -11.67 12.13
N TRP A 87 -2.63 -10.40 12.50
CA TRP A 87 -2.31 -9.32 11.58
C TRP A 87 -0.96 -9.52 10.91
N LYS A 88 0.09 -9.82 11.69
CA LYS A 88 1.43 -10.11 11.17
C LYS A 88 1.40 -11.30 10.21
N ALA A 89 0.74 -12.39 10.60
CA ALA A 89 0.60 -13.58 9.76
C ALA A 89 -0.14 -13.29 8.45
N ALA A 90 -1.27 -12.57 8.50
CA ALA A 90 -2.05 -12.22 7.33
C ALA A 90 -1.27 -11.29 6.37
N LEU A 91 -0.52 -10.33 6.89
CA LEU A 91 0.29 -9.41 6.08
C LEU A 91 1.53 -10.10 5.49
N ALA A 92 2.17 -11.00 6.24
CA ALA A 92 3.26 -11.84 5.75
C ALA A 92 2.80 -12.75 4.61
N GLU A 93 1.65 -13.41 4.76
CA GLU A 93 1.07 -14.22 3.70
C GLU A 93 0.74 -13.39 2.46
N ARG A 94 0.17 -12.19 2.63
CA ARG A 94 -0.09 -11.28 1.52
C ARG A 94 1.18 -10.92 0.76
N LYS A 95 2.29 -10.68 1.47
CA LYS A 95 3.59 -10.38 0.88
C LYS A 95 4.09 -11.57 0.07
N ARG A 96 4.10 -12.78 0.64
CA ARG A 96 4.49 -14.03 -0.03
C ARG A 96 3.68 -14.24 -1.32
N LEU A 97 2.36 -14.08 -1.27
CA LEU A 97 1.48 -14.23 -2.41
C LEU A 97 1.75 -13.17 -3.49
N LYS A 98 1.96 -11.91 -3.12
CA LYS A 98 2.30 -10.84 -4.08
C LYS A 98 3.64 -11.10 -4.76
N GLU A 99 4.64 -11.59 -4.04
CA GLU A 99 5.95 -11.93 -4.59
C GLU A 99 5.85 -13.11 -5.56
N ALA A 100 5.16 -14.18 -5.18
CA ALA A 100 4.87 -15.31 -6.06
C ALA A 100 4.13 -14.85 -7.33
N TYR A 101 3.13 -13.97 -7.18
CA TYR A 101 2.34 -13.47 -8.30
C TYR A 101 3.19 -12.60 -9.25
N ARG A 102 4.07 -11.75 -8.70
CA ARG A 102 5.03 -10.97 -9.48
C ARG A 102 6.01 -11.87 -10.24
N ALA A 103 6.55 -12.89 -9.58
CA ALA A 103 7.48 -13.84 -10.20
C ALA A 103 6.81 -14.62 -11.34
N GLN A 104 5.56 -15.07 -11.15
CA GLN A 104 4.79 -15.74 -12.18
C GLN A 104 4.47 -14.81 -13.35
N LYS A 105 4.06 -13.58 -13.07
CA LYS A 105 3.80 -12.56 -14.09
C LYS A 105 5.06 -12.21 -14.89
N ALA A 106 6.23 -12.15 -14.26
CA ALA A 106 7.49 -11.89 -14.96
C ALA A 106 7.86 -13.00 -15.96
N LYS A 107 7.41 -14.24 -15.70
CA LYS A 107 7.59 -15.39 -16.61
C LYS A 107 6.58 -15.39 -17.77
N GLN A 108 5.38 -14.84 -17.56
CA GLN A 108 4.33 -14.73 -18.57
C GLN A 108 4.47 -13.41 -19.35
N GLN A 109 5.33 -13.37 -20.37
CA GLN A 109 5.33 -12.27 -21.34
C GLN A 109 4.07 -12.42 -22.22
N ASN A 110 3.18 -11.41 -22.20
CA ASN A 110 1.97 -11.26 -23.07
C ASN A 110 0.63 -11.84 -22.59
N ASP A 111 0.32 -11.83 -21.29
CA ASP A 111 -1.04 -12.16 -20.82
C ASP A 111 -1.90 -10.88 -20.63
N ALA A 112 -2.29 -10.27 -21.76
CA ALA A 112 -3.11 -9.06 -21.77
C ALA A 112 -4.61 -9.32 -21.53
N GLY A 113 -5.08 -10.54 -21.82
CA GLY A 113 -6.51 -10.92 -21.78
C GLY A 113 -7.07 -11.11 -20.38
N GLN A 114 -6.30 -11.66 -19.44
CA GLN A 114 -6.78 -11.94 -18.07
C GLN A 114 -6.74 -10.72 -17.13
N HIS A 115 -6.31 -9.56 -17.63
CA HIS A 115 -6.19 -8.35 -16.82
C HIS A 115 -7.55 -7.79 -16.38
N GLN A 116 -8.59 -8.01 -17.19
CA GLN A 116 -9.91 -7.41 -17.00
C GLN A 116 -10.68 -8.08 -15.87
N GLU A 117 -10.81 -9.40 -15.87
CA GLU A 117 -11.50 -10.15 -14.81
C GLU A 117 -10.81 -9.95 -13.44
N HIS A 118 -9.47 -9.90 -13.41
CA HIS A 118 -8.75 -9.57 -12.18
C HIS A 118 -9.03 -8.15 -11.68
N LYS A 119 -9.11 -7.18 -12.60
CA LYS A 119 -9.48 -5.81 -12.24
C LYS A 119 -10.89 -5.74 -11.67
N GLU A 120 -11.85 -6.42 -12.29
CA GLU A 120 -13.24 -6.44 -11.84
C GLU A 120 -13.38 -7.10 -10.47
N ALA A 121 -12.75 -8.26 -10.25
CA ALA A 121 -12.76 -8.93 -8.95
C ALA A 121 -12.12 -8.06 -7.85
N MET A 122 -11.01 -7.38 -8.16
CA MET A 122 -10.36 -6.45 -7.22
C MET A 122 -11.19 -5.18 -6.99
N HIS A 123 -11.88 -4.68 -8.02
CA HIS A 123 -12.77 -3.54 -7.91
C HIS A 123 -14.00 -3.86 -7.06
N ALA A 124 -14.63 -5.01 -7.28
CA ALA A 124 -15.73 -5.50 -6.46
C ALA A 124 -15.33 -5.65 -5.00
N LEU A 125 -14.14 -6.21 -4.74
CA LEU A 125 -13.59 -6.29 -3.39
C LEU A 125 -13.38 -4.90 -2.78
N LYS A 126 -12.82 -3.95 -3.55
CA LYS A 126 -12.59 -2.58 -3.10
C LYS A 126 -13.90 -1.86 -2.77
N GLU A 127 -14.92 -2.00 -3.61
CA GLU A 127 -16.24 -1.41 -3.36
C GLU A 127 -16.90 -2.03 -2.12
N LYS A 128 -16.82 -3.35 -1.95
CA LYS A 128 -17.35 -4.08 -0.79
C LYS A 128 -16.79 -3.53 0.54
N TYR A 129 -15.51 -3.14 0.57
CA TYR A 129 -14.86 -2.63 1.78
C TYR A 129 -14.73 -1.10 1.81
N ARG A 130 -15.25 -0.39 0.80
CA ARG A 130 -15.11 1.07 0.71
C ARG A 130 -15.55 1.76 2.00
N ASP A 131 -16.70 1.36 2.52
CA ASP A 131 -17.27 1.99 3.71
C ASP A 131 -16.49 1.61 4.98
N THR A 132 -15.92 0.39 5.05
CA THR A 132 -14.99 0.02 6.14
C THR A 132 -13.72 0.88 6.15
N HIS A 133 -13.16 1.23 4.97
CA HIS A 133 -11.99 2.12 4.90
C HIS A 133 -12.34 3.57 5.23
N LYS A 134 -13.56 4.03 4.90
CA LYS A 134 -14.08 5.34 5.31
C LYS A 134 -14.25 5.40 6.82
N GLU A 135 -14.90 4.41 7.42
CA GLU A 135 -15.04 4.28 8.89
C GLU A 135 -13.67 4.28 9.57
N PHE A 136 -12.72 3.52 9.01
CA PHE A 136 -11.35 3.49 9.52
C PHE A 136 -10.67 4.85 9.44
N HIS A 137 -10.71 5.53 8.29
CA HIS A 137 -10.11 6.86 8.15
C HIS A 137 -10.73 7.86 9.13
N ALA A 138 -12.06 7.91 9.21
CA ALA A 138 -12.75 8.79 10.14
C ALA A 138 -12.36 8.50 11.59
N ALA A 139 -12.23 7.23 11.98
CA ALA A 139 -11.80 6.85 13.33
C ALA A 139 -10.35 7.25 13.64
N ILE A 140 -9.46 7.20 12.64
CA ILE A 140 -8.07 7.67 12.78
C ILE A 140 -8.03 9.19 12.88
N GLU A 141 -8.73 9.90 12.00
CA GLU A 141 -8.81 11.37 11.99
C GLU A 141 -9.39 11.92 13.29
N SER A 142 -10.42 11.26 13.83
CA SER A 142 -11.01 11.65 15.11
C SER A 142 -10.22 11.18 16.34
N GLY A 143 -9.19 10.33 16.15
CA GLY A 143 -8.42 9.74 17.25
C GLY A 143 -9.24 8.82 18.18
N ASP A 144 -10.37 8.30 17.71
CA ASP A 144 -11.34 7.56 18.54
C ASP A 144 -10.88 6.10 18.74
N ALA A 145 -10.21 5.86 19.86
CA ALA A 145 -9.63 4.56 20.20
C ALA A 145 -10.65 3.40 20.14
N ALA A 146 -11.90 3.64 20.57
CA ALA A 146 -12.93 2.60 20.60
C ALA A 146 -13.38 2.24 19.17
N LYS A 147 -13.52 3.23 18.29
CA LYS A 147 -13.83 3.00 16.87
C LYS A 147 -12.68 2.33 16.13
N ILE A 148 -11.43 2.74 16.40
CA ILE A 148 -10.26 2.09 15.80
C ILE A 148 -10.24 0.61 16.17
N LYS A 149 -10.44 0.29 17.46
CA LYS A 149 -10.49 -1.09 17.96
C LYS A 149 -11.61 -1.91 17.31
N SER A 150 -12.78 -1.31 17.06
CA SER A 150 -13.93 -2.03 16.47
C SER A 150 -13.78 -2.24 14.96
N VAL A 151 -13.10 -1.35 14.24
CA VAL A 151 -12.92 -1.43 12.79
C VAL A 151 -11.75 -2.34 12.39
N LEU A 152 -10.71 -2.46 13.22
CA LEU A 152 -9.54 -3.31 12.93
C LEU A 152 -9.89 -4.78 12.61
N PRO A 153 -10.76 -5.49 13.35
CA PRO A 153 -11.15 -6.85 13.00
C PRO A 153 -11.80 -6.95 11.60
N LYS A 154 -12.59 -5.94 11.18
CA LYS A 154 -13.20 -5.90 9.85
C LYS A 154 -12.13 -5.80 8.75
N LEU A 155 -11.12 -4.96 8.97
CA LEU A 155 -9.98 -4.81 8.04
C LEU A 155 -9.11 -6.07 7.99
N LEU A 156 -8.93 -6.77 9.12
CA LEU A 156 -8.21 -8.05 9.13
C LEU A 156 -8.92 -9.09 8.26
N ALA A 157 -10.25 -9.17 8.36
CA ALA A 157 -11.07 -10.06 7.53
C ALA A 157 -10.91 -9.74 6.03
N GLU A 158 -10.91 -8.46 5.65
CA GLU A 158 -10.62 -8.02 4.28
C GLU A 158 -9.24 -8.49 3.81
N VAL A 159 -8.20 -8.31 4.63
CA VAL A 159 -6.84 -8.74 4.26
C VAL A 159 -6.81 -10.25 4.02
N LYS A 160 -7.46 -11.03 4.88
CA LYS A 160 -7.58 -12.49 4.71
C LYS A 160 -8.35 -12.86 3.45
N GLU A 161 -9.46 -12.19 3.13
CA GLU A 161 -10.23 -12.44 1.90
C GLU A 161 -9.42 -12.09 0.65
N GLY A 162 -8.72 -10.96 0.64
CA GLY A 162 -7.81 -10.59 -0.43
C GLY A 162 -6.68 -11.60 -0.64
N ASN A 163 -6.16 -12.19 0.44
CA ASN A 163 -5.16 -13.27 0.35
C ASN A 163 -5.75 -14.53 -0.28
N LYS A 164 -6.96 -14.93 0.09
CA LYS A 164 -7.65 -16.09 -0.52
C LYS A 164 -7.81 -15.91 -2.04
N LEU A 165 -8.21 -14.71 -2.48
CA LEU A 165 -8.37 -14.40 -3.89
C LEU A 165 -7.02 -14.41 -4.64
N LEU A 166 -5.96 -13.88 -4.03
CA LEU A 166 -4.61 -13.93 -4.61
C LEU A 166 -4.08 -15.35 -4.70
N ALA A 167 -4.28 -16.16 -3.67
CA ALA A 167 -3.90 -17.57 -3.65
C ALA A 167 -4.64 -18.37 -4.74
N LYS A 168 -5.97 -18.20 -4.85
CA LYS A 168 -6.77 -18.85 -5.89
C LYS A 168 -6.25 -18.55 -7.30
N LYS A 169 -5.93 -17.29 -7.58
CA LYS A 169 -5.38 -16.87 -8.89
C LYS A 169 -3.98 -17.42 -9.16
N LEU A 170 -3.15 -17.54 -8.12
CA LEU A 170 -1.84 -18.19 -8.26
C LEU A 170 -2.00 -19.65 -8.67
N GLU A 171 -2.95 -20.38 -8.07
CA GLU A 171 -3.23 -21.77 -8.45
C GLU A 171 -3.83 -21.88 -9.86
N GLU A 172 -4.79 -21.02 -10.22
CA GLU A 172 -5.38 -20.98 -11.57
C GLU A 172 -4.34 -20.77 -12.68
N LYS A 173 -3.25 -20.04 -12.40
CA LYS A 173 -2.18 -19.76 -13.36
C LYS A 173 -1.05 -20.80 -13.35
N LYS A 174 -1.04 -21.75 -12.41
CA LYS A 174 -0.06 -22.85 -12.38
C LYS A 174 -0.48 -24.01 -13.28
N ASN A 175 -1.79 -24.19 -13.47
CA ASN A 175 -2.38 -25.11 -14.43
C ASN A 175 -2.33 -24.54 -15.85
#